data_AF-A0AA39QSG6-F1
#
_entry.id   AF-A0AA39QSG6-F1
#
_cell.length_a   1.000
_cell.length_b   1.000
_cell.length_c   1.000
_cell.angle_alpha   90.00
_cell.angle_beta   90.00
_cell.angle_gamma   90.00
#
_symmetry.space_group_name_H-M   'P 1'
#
loop_
_entity.id
_entity.type
_entity.pdbx_description
1 polymer ?
#
loop_
_entity_poly.entity_id
_entity_poly.type
_entity_poly.pdbx_seq_one_letter_code
_entity_poly.pdbx_strand_id
1 'polypeptide(L)'
;MTFGQHMQTWSTGTVPQSFGGCDARVEPSQAYLFETDTYHTQFARTMYLNPNGTLKRGRLYFTFYQTFDMDRFRSIQENQTVCGQGFEGKNDLYGLGIRISLYLRLISSFLANNFLPGTRQELQKAYLMFSLAICLATVIASFAKACVFSIEIEIMYWMYWAGYVCVFASAPCQVRLGSEMKWIKLDWTAVILFITHFFMIYHGVWFVWHAYDQVFSRMPCGTYHFFLVPILDPSRGFWTLRDYLTLLLIPFVPTLLAAFPFVGLLLASEVKYTIQHSATYQALFSKPSVSNCDQPQNTEYNASEQTSLGLRVSQLIAREYRVFREMVCLPSHSRGVIRLVTPIDVKDRRLYRIRCAATGLLSYIVSIVAIELILKWNKVKGIYSIASTGQYVALIIGVGSFVSVAWTLVLQESERRRNLKRRQFANQDENGIELVSLSHNLADALSHAFSRPDVGFSTNGGVLSISSGEEEQDAVRSSNTPGPSPVFDRPNKQAFMSEAHDIHPNLEAQTPPTSYINRSPP
;
A
#
# COMPACT_ATOMS: atom_id res chain seq x y z
N MET A 1 31.57 -20.73 -28.65
CA MET A 1 30.46 -20.36 -27.75
C MET A 1 29.15 -20.49 -28.53
N THR A 2 28.59 -21.70 -28.53
CA THR A 2 27.32 -22.05 -29.17
C THR A 2 26.22 -21.94 -28.13
N PHE A 3 25.62 -20.75 -28.02
CA PHE A 3 24.46 -20.45 -27.15
C PHE A 3 23.15 -20.87 -27.82
N GLY A 4 23.09 -22.09 -28.36
CA GLY A 4 21.92 -22.58 -29.10
C GLY A 4 21.82 -24.08 -29.00
N GLN A 5 21.05 -24.57 -28.00
CA GLN A 5 20.28 -25.82 -28.05
C GLN A 5 19.68 -26.27 -26.69
N HIS A 6 19.94 -25.56 -25.58
CA HIS A 6 19.34 -25.89 -24.27
C HIS A 6 18.45 -24.77 -23.70
N MET A 7 17.59 -24.16 -24.52
CA MET A 7 16.34 -23.65 -23.95
C MET A 7 15.47 -24.87 -23.69
N GLN A 8 15.58 -25.43 -22.48
CA GLN A 8 14.54 -26.32 -21.96
C GLN A 8 13.23 -25.55 -22.07
N THR A 9 12.38 -25.98 -22.99
CA THR A 9 11.03 -25.47 -23.13
C THR A 9 10.39 -25.55 -21.76
N TRP A 10 10.01 -24.39 -21.23
CA TRP A 10 9.38 -24.27 -19.91
C TRP A 10 8.26 -25.29 -19.77
N SER A 11 8.51 -26.33 -18.98
CA SER A 11 7.51 -27.30 -18.59
C SER A 11 6.58 -26.59 -17.61
N THR A 12 5.39 -26.20 -18.06
CA THR A 12 4.29 -25.96 -17.12
C THR A 12 4.05 -27.29 -16.43
N GLY A 13 4.22 -27.35 -15.11
CA GLY A 13 4.31 -28.58 -14.32
C GLY A 13 3.14 -29.56 -14.47
N THR A 14 2.46 -29.89 -13.38
CA THR A 14 1.31 -30.79 -13.41
C THR A 14 0.19 -30.27 -14.32
N VAL A 15 -0.69 -31.17 -14.75
CA VAL A 15 -1.81 -30.81 -15.62
C VAL A 15 -2.69 -29.77 -14.91
N PRO A 16 -3.09 -28.66 -15.58
CA PRO A 16 -3.90 -27.61 -14.94
C PRO A 16 -5.16 -28.19 -14.31
N GLN A 17 -5.34 -28.05 -12.99
CA GLN A 17 -6.51 -28.60 -12.30
C GLN A 17 -7.74 -27.71 -12.53
N SER A 18 -8.86 -28.30 -12.97
CA SER A 18 -10.17 -27.66 -12.87
C SER A 18 -10.62 -27.74 -11.41
N PHE A 19 -10.81 -26.60 -10.75
CA PHE A 19 -11.32 -26.58 -9.39
C PHE A 19 -12.83 -26.85 -9.40
N GLY A 20 -13.30 -27.66 -8.44
CA GLY A 20 -14.71 -27.94 -8.27
C GLY A 20 -15.52 -26.65 -8.07
N GLY A 21 -16.69 -26.57 -8.72
CA GLY A 21 -17.60 -25.43 -8.63
C GLY A 21 -17.32 -24.27 -9.58
N CYS A 22 -16.37 -24.41 -10.52
CA CYS A 22 -16.21 -23.43 -11.60
C CYS A 22 -17.32 -23.50 -12.66
N ASP A 23 -17.82 -24.71 -12.90
CA ASP A 23 -18.99 -25.00 -13.74
C ASP A 23 -20.23 -24.25 -13.24
N ALA A 24 -20.42 -24.14 -11.93
CA ALA A 24 -21.54 -23.40 -11.33
C ALA A 24 -21.44 -21.87 -11.51
N ARG A 25 -20.28 -21.35 -11.92
CA ARG A 25 -20.04 -19.92 -12.15
C ARG A 25 -20.10 -19.52 -13.63
N VAL A 26 -20.34 -20.47 -14.52
CA VAL A 26 -20.51 -20.23 -15.95
C VAL A 26 -21.90 -20.71 -16.38
N GLU A 27 -22.30 -20.35 -17.60
CA GLU A 27 -23.55 -20.88 -18.14
C GLU A 27 -23.43 -22.40 -18.34
N PRO A 28 -24.55 -23.16 -18.29
CA PRO A 28 -24.55 -24.60 -18.55
C PRO A 28 -23.94 -24.96 -19.92
N SER A 29 -24.06 -24.07 -20.91
CA SER A 29 -23.45 -24.24 -22.23
C SER A 29 -21.92 -24.14 -22.23
N GLN A 30 -21.30 -23.60 -21.18
CA GLN A 30 -19.85 -23.50 -21.00
C GLN A 30 -19.32 -24.55 -20.01
N ALA A 31 -20.18 -25.10 -19.15
CA ALA A 31 -19.79 -26.03 -18.10
C ALA A 31 -19.02 -27.26 -18.64
N TYR A 32 -19.42 -27.80 -19.80
CA TYR A 32 -18.75 -28.94 -20.42
C TYR A 32 -17.28 -28.67 -20.80
N LEU A 33 -16.88 -27.40 -20.96
CA LEU A 33 -15.50 -27.04 -21.25
C LEU A 33 -14.57 -27.19 -20.04
N PHE A 34 -15.13 -27.32 -18.83
CA PHE A 34 -14.38 -27.62 -17.62
C PHE A 34 -14.21 -29.12 -17.38
N GLU A 35 -14.77 -29.98 -18.23
CA GLU A 35 -14.44 -31.41 -18.20
C GLU A 35 -12.94 -31.60 -18.44
N THR A 36 -12.33 -32.41 -17.58
CA THR A 36 -10.87 -32.65 -17.51
C THR A 36 -10.23 -32.77 -18.88
N ASP A 37 -10.79 -33.60 -19.76
CA ASP A 37 -10.23 -33.84 -21.10
C ASP A 37 -10.28 -32.58 -21.97
N THR A 38 -11.43 -31.89 -22.03
CA THR A 38 -11.58 -30.66 -22.83
C THR A 38 -10.70 -29.54 -22.29
N TYR A 39 -10.69 -29.33 -20.97
CA TYR A 39 -9.89 -28.30 -20.33
C TYR A 39 -8.39 -28.54 -20.52
N HIS A 40 -7.94 -29.78 -20.38
CA HIS A 40 -6.55 -30.14 -20.63
C HIS A 40 -6.17 -29.95 -22.10
N THR A 41 -7.03 -30.32 -23.06
CA THR A 41 -6.72 -30.09 -24.48
C THR A 41 -6.53 -28.60 -24.83
N GLN A 42 -7.15 -27.70 -24.06
CA GLN A 42 -7.08 -26.25 -24.25
C GLN A 42 -5.86 -25.59 -23.58
N PHE A 43 -5.34 -26.16 -22.48
CA PHE A 43 -4.35 -25.44 -21.66
C PHE A 43 -3.12 -26.27 -21.30
N ALA A 44 -3.12 -27.58 -21.51
CA ALA A 44 -1.95 -28.41 -21.26
C ALA A 44 -0.82 -28.01 -22.21
N ARG A 45 0.29 -27.56 -21.61
CA ARG A 45 1.57 -27.32 -22.29
C ARG A 45 2.52 -28.52 -22.13
N THR A 46 2.04 -29.64 -21.58
CA THR A 46 2.90 -30.74 -21.13
C THR A 46 3.43 -31.54 -22.30
N MET A 47 4.75 -31.57 -22.43
CA MET A 47 5.44 -32.63 -23.15
C MET A 47 5.56 -33.82 -22.20
N TYR A 48 4.77 -34.87 -22.40
CA TYR A 48 5.00 -36.13 -21.72
C TYR A 48 6.13 -36.89 -22.41
N LEU A 49 7.26 -37.04 -21.70
CA LEU A 49 8.24 -38.07 -22.01
C LEU A 49 7.60 -39.41 -21.68
N ASN A 50 7.31 -40.23 -22.69
CA ASN A 50 6.86 -41.60 -22.48
C ASN A 50 7.95 -42.37 -21.70
N PRO A 51 7.75 -42.72 -20.41
CA PRO A 51 8.78 -43.39 -19.61
C PRO A 51 9.03 -44.83 -20.09
N ASN A 52 8.09 -45.39 -20.86
CA ASN A 52 8.19 -46.72 -21.45
C ASN A 52 8.59 -46.67 -22.93
N GLY A 53 9.05 -45.52 -23.43
CA GLY A 53 9.68 -45.41 -24.75
C GLY A 53 10.94 -46.27 -24.78
N THR A 54 10.79 -47.56 -25.05
CA THR A 54 11.92 -48.48 -25.19
C THR A 54 12.86 -47.92 -26.25
N LEU A 55 14.12 -47.77 -25.86
CA LEU A 55 15.20 -47.18 -26.65
C LEU A 55 15.57 -48.14 -27.79
N LYS A 56 14.67 -48.35 -28.76
CA LYS A 56 14.93 -49.20 -29.91
C LYS A 56 15.76 -48.40 -30.92
N ARG A 57 17.05 -48.72 -30.96
CA ARG A 57 17.99 -48.36 -32.05
C ARG A 57 18.29 -46.85 -32.21
N GLY A 58 18.73 -46.18 -31.14
CA GLY A 58 19.42 -44.89 -31.26
C GLY A 58 18.61 -43.69 -31.75
N ARG A 59 17.29 -43.81 -31.92
CA ARG A 59 16.37 -42.68 -32.09
C ARG A 59 15.38 -42.69 -30.93
N LEU A 60 15.37 -41.64 -30.11
CA LEU A 60 14.29 -41.39 -29.16
C LEU A 60 13.02 -41.09 -29.98
N TYR A 61 12.07 -42.00 -29.98
CA TYR A 61 10.72 -41.74 -30.45
C TYR A 61 9.93 -41.15 -29.28
N PHE A 62 9.82 -39.82 -29.26
CA PHE A 62 8.92 -39.11 -28.37
C PHE A 62 7.50 -39.29 -28.90
N THR A 63 6.62 -39.97 -28.14
CA THR A 63 5.20 -39.96 -28.43
C THR A 63 4.63 -38.65 -27.91
N PHE A 64 4.52 -37.64 -28.77
CA PHE A 64 3.93 -36.34 -28.43
C PHE A 64 2.41 -36.52 -28.29
N TYR A 65 1.85 -36.23 -27.11
CA TYR A 65 0.40 -36.11 -26.94
C TYR A 65 0.01 -34.68 -26.59
N GLN A 66 -0.90 -34.17 -27.42
CA GLN A 66 -1.58 -32.87 -27.46
C GLN A 66 -0.70 -31.65 -27.19
N THR A 67 0.00 -31.24 -28.26
CA THR A 67 0.21 -29.81 -28.50
C THR A 67 -1.13 -29.09 -28.39
N PHE A 68 -1.22 -28.10 -27.52
CA PHE A 68 -2.33 -27.15 -27.48
C PHE A 68 -2.83 -26.83 -28.90
N ASP A 69 -4.09 -27.16 -29.17
CA ASP A 69 -4.72 -27.02 -30.48
C ASP A 69 -5.33 -25.61 -30.59
N MET A 70 -4.57 -24.70 -31.18
CA MET A 70 -4.98 -23.31 -31.41
C MET A 70 -6.23 -23.20 -32.29
N ASP A 71 -6.43 -24.11 -33.24
CA ASP A 71 -7.56 -24.06 -34.17
C ASP A 71 -8.84 -24.50 -33.45
N ARG A 72 -8.76 -25.58 -32.65
CA ARG A 72 -9.85 -25.98 -31.77
C ARG A 72 -10.19 -24.90 -30.75
N PHE A 73 -9.19 -24.31 -30.09
CA PHE A 73 -9.42 -23.20 -29.15
C PHE A 73 -10.12 -22.03 -29.83
N ARG A 74 -9.65 -21.61 -31.02
CA ARG A 74 -10.27 -20.52 -31.79
C ARG A 74 -11.71 -20.87 -32.18
N SER A 75 -11.99 -22.10 -32.61
CA SER A 75 -13.36 -22.52 -32.96
C SER A 75 -14.33 -22.42 -31.78
N ILE A 76 -13.87 -22.72 -30.56
CA ILE A 76 -14.67 -22.59 -29.33
C ILE A 76 -14.84 -21.11 -28.98
N GLN A 77 -13.76 -20.33 -29.07
CA GLN A 77 -13.76 -18.90 -28.78
C GLN A 77 -14.71 -18.11 -29.71
N GLU A 78 -14.70 -18.42 -31.00
CA GLU A 78 -15.55 -17.79 -32.01
C GLU A 78 -17.02 -18.18 -31.87
N ASN A 79 -17.32 -19.26 -31.15
CA ASN A 79 -18.69 -19.68 -30.88
C ASN A 79 -19.36 -18.74 -29.86
N GLN A 80 -20.12 -17.77 -30.37
CA GLN A 80 -20.81 -16.76 -29.57
C GLN A 80 -21.86 -17.35 -28.61
N THR A 81 -22.43 -18.52 -28.89
CA THR A 81 -23.42 -19.13 -27.96
C THR A 81 -22.75 -19.68 -26.70
N VAL A 82 -21.49 -20.09 -26.83
CA VAL A 82 -20.68 -20.63 -25.74
C VAL A 82 -19.91 -19.48 -25.05
N CYS A 83 -19.12 -18.72 -25.80
CA CYS A 83 -18.26 -17.66 -25.25
C CYS A 83 -18.91 -16.27 -25.18
N GLY A 84 -20.19 -16.18 -25.55
CA GLY A 84 -21.00 -14.96 -25.46
C GLY A 84 -21.20 -14.46 -24.04
N GLN A 85 -21.22 -15.37 -23.06
CA GLN A 85 -21.89 -15.16 -21.78
C GLN A 85 -20.97 -14.80 -20.61
N GLY A 86 -19.65 -15.00 -20.71
CA GLY A 86 -18.72 -14.65 -19.62
C GLY A 86 -18.82 -15.59 -18.41
N PHE A 87 -18.63 -15.07 -17.20
CA PHE A 87 -18.73 -15.82 -15.94
C PHE A 87 -19.25 -14.93 -14.80
N GLU A 88 -19.78 -15.56 -13.75
CA GLU A 88 -20.27 -14.89 -12.55
C GLU A 88 -19.10 -14.51 -11.63
N GLY A 89 -18.87 -13.21 -11.45
CA GLY A 89 -17.77 -12.68 -10.63
C GLY A 89 -18.05 -12.75 -9.13
N LYS A 90 -16.98 -12.77 -8.32
CA LYS A 90 -17.11 -12.68 -6.86
C LYS A 90 -17.32 -11.24 -6.40
N ASN A 91 -18.59 -10.90 -6.17
CA ASN A 91 -19.05 -9.60 -5.70
C ASN A 91 -18.33 -9.09 -4.44
N ASP A 92 -17.90 -9.98 -3.55
CA ASP A 92 -17.21 -9.61 -2.31
C ASP A 92 -15.72 -9.30 -2.48
N LEU A 93 -15.11 -9.63 -3.62
CA LEU A 93 -13.71 -9.34 -3.89
C LEU A 93 -13.53 -8.00 -4.61
N TYR A 94 -14.34 -7.76 -5.64
CA TYR A 94 -14.21 -6.60 -6.53
C TYR A 94 -15.57 -6.11 -7.07
N GLY A 95 -16.65 -6.34 -6.32
CA GLY A 95 -17.97 -5.81 -6.66
C GLY A 95 -18.01 -4.28 -6.71
N LEU A 96 -19.10 -3.75 -7.26
CA LEU A 96 -19.26 -2.32 -7.53
C LEU A 96 -19.01 -1.44 -6.30
N GLY A 97 -19.53 -1.82 -5.12
CA GLY A 97 -19.34 -1.02 -3.90
C GLY A 97 -17.88 -0.93 -3.46
N ILE A 98 -17.11 -2.03 -3.60
CA ILE A 98 -15.68 -2.06 -3.28
C ILE A 98 -14.89 -1.21 -4.29
N ARG A 99 -15.21 -1.32 -5.58
CA ARG A 99 -14.55 -0.54 -6.64
C ARG A 99 -14.79 0.96 -6.49
N ILE A 100 -16.05 1.39 -6.33
CA ILE A 100 -16.38 2.82 -6.12
C ILE A 100 -15.68 3.34 -4.85
N SER A 101 -15.70 2.57 -3.76
CA SER A 101 -14.98 2.93 -2.53
C SER A 101 -13.50 3.18 -2.78
N LEU A 102 -12.84 2.25 -3.48
CA LEU A 102 -11.44 2.39 -3.85
C LEU A 102 -11.22 3.64 -4.70
N TYR A 103 -12.03 3.86 -5.74
CA TYR A 103 -11.87 5.01 -6.64
C TYR A 103 -12.01 6.35 -5.90
N LEU A 104 -13.00 6.47 -5.01
CA LEU A 104 -13.18 7.64 -4.15
C LEU A 104 -12.00 7.85 -3.21
N ARG A 105 -11.45 6.78 -2.63
CA ARG A 105 -10.25 6.86 -1.78
C ARG A 105 -9.01 7.26 -2.55
N LEU A 106 -8.83 6.79 -3.78
CA LEU A 106 -7.72 7.21 -4.64
C LEU A 106 -7.80 8.71 -4.94
N ILE A 107 -8.99 9.22 -5.29
CA ILE A 107 -9.21 10.66 -5.49
C ILE A 107 -8.91 11.43 -4.19
N SER A 108 -9.42 10.96 -3.06
CA SER A 108 -9.20 11.58 -1.74
C SER A 108 -7.72 11.67 -1.40
N SER A 109 -6.97 10.59 -1.64
CA SER A 109 -5.54 10.55 -1.40
C SER A 109 -4.77 11.46 -2.36
N PHE A 110 -5.15 11.48 -3.65
CA PHE A 110 -4.58 12.41 -4.63
C PHE A 110 -4.76 13.87 -4.18
N LEU A 111 -5.97 14.25 -3.73
CA LEU A 111 -6.24 15.59 -3.23
C LEU A 111 -5.42 15.90 -1.97
N ALA A 112 -5.41 14.99 -1.00
CA ALA A 112 -4.68 15.23 0.25
C ALA A 112 -3.16 15.28 0.07
N ASN A 113 -2.60 14.44 -0.79
CA ASN A 113 -1.16 14.41 -1.08
C ASN A 113 -0.67 15.73 -1.69
N ASN A 114 -1.54 16.46 -2.38
CA ASN A 114 -1.19 17.72 -3.06
C ASN A 114 -1.63 18.97 -2.27
N PHE A 115 -2.74 18.92 -1.54
CA PHE A 115 -3.35 20.11 -0.94
C PHE A 115 -3.45 20.07 0.59
N LEU A 116 -3.46 18.89 1.22
CA LEU A 116 -3.72 18.71 2.66
C LEU A 116 -2.62 17.88 3.34
N PRO A 117 -1.40 18.44 3.55
CA PRO A 117 -0.30 17.70 4.15
C PRO A 117 -0.61 17.20 5.58
N GLY A 118 -1.50 17.87 6.32
CA GLY A 118 -1.93 17.45 7.65
C GLY A 118 -2.82 16.21 7.65
N THR A 119 -3.77 16.11 6.70
CA THR A 119 -4.73 14.98 6.61
C THR A 119 -4.12 13.74 5.94
N ARG A 120 -2.97 13.90 5.26
CA ARG A 120 -2.31 12.82 4.52
C ARG A 120 -2.04 11.58 5.39
N GLN A 121 -1.54 11.75 6.61
CA GLN A 121 -1.18 10.61 7.47
C GLN A 121 -2.41 9.77 7.86
N GLU A 122 -3.55 10.42 8.10
CA GLU A 122 -4.80 9.75 8.45
C GLU A 122 -5.33 8.91 7.26
N LEU A 123 -5.31 9.49 6.05
CA LEU A 123 -5.69 8.77 4.84
C LEU A 123 -4.75 7.62 4.51
N GLN A 124 -3.44 7.81 4.73
CA GLN A 124 -2.45 6.74 4.55
C GLN A 124 -2.74 5.56 5.48
N LYS A 125 -3.11 5.80 6.74
CA LYS A 125 -3.52 4.74 7.68
C LYS A 125 -4.82 4.06 7.23
N ALA A 126 -5.82 4.83 6.81
CA ALA A 126 -7.08 4.27 6.31
C ALA A 126 -6.89 3.39 5.06
N TYR A 127 -6.02 3.83 4.14
CA TYR A 127 -5.67 3.07 2.94
C TYR A 127 -4.82 1.84 3.25
N LEU A 128 -3.92 1.91 4.24
CA LEU A 128 -3.11 0.77 4.67
C LEU A 128 -3.99 -0.40 5.13
N MET A 129 -5.05 -0.12 5.90
CA MET A 129 -6.02 -1.16 6.32
C MET A 129 -6.68 -1.85 5.12
N PHE A 130 -7.02 -1.09 4.08
CA PHE A 130 -7.61 -1.63 2.86
C PHE A 130 -6.61 -2.44 2.03
N SER A 131 -5.38 -1.97 1.94
CA SER A 131 -4.29 -2.68 1.27
C SER A 131 -4.00 -4.01 1.94
N LEU A 132 -4.00 -4.03 3.28
CA LEU A 132 -3.85 -5.25 4.07
C LEU A 132 -5.02 -6.21 3.82
N ALA A 133 -6.25 -5.70 3.75
CA ALA A 133 -7.43 -6.52 3.43
C ALA A 133 -7.35 -7.13 2.03
N ILE A 134 -6.95 -6.37 1.00
CA ILE A 134 -6.72 -6.91 -0.35
C ILE A 134 -5.61 -7.95 -0.34
N CYS A 135 -4.49 -7.69 0.34
CA CYS A 135 -3.40 -8.64 0.47
C CYS A 135 -3.86 -9.95 1.12
N LEU A 136 -4.60 -9.88 2.21
CA LEU A 136 -5.13 -11.06 2.90
C LEU A 136 -6.13 -11.82 2.02
N ALA A 137 -7.07 -11.11 1.38
CA ALA A 137 -8.03 -11.72 0.48
C ALA A 137 -7.34 -12.41 -0.71
N THR A 138 -6.26 -11.81 -1.23
CA THR A 138 -5.45 -12.39 -2.32
C THR A 138 -4.79 -13.68 -1.84
N VAL A 139 -4.15 -13.66 -0.68
CA VAL A 139 -3.50 -14.85 -0.08
C VAL A 139 -4.53 -15.95 0.20
N ILE A 140 -5.67 -15.62 0.79
CA ILE A 140 -6.73 -16.59 1.06
C ILE A 140 -7.25 -17.18 -0.25
N ALA A 141 -7.49 -16.37 -1.28
CA ALA A 141 -7.94 -16.85 -2.58
C ALA A 141 -6.94 -17.83 -3.23
N SER A 142 -5.64 -17.64 -3.00
CA SER A 142 -4.57 -18.51 -3.50
C SER A 142 -4.48 -19.88 -2.83
N PHE A 143 -4.94 -19.98 -1.59
CA PHE A 143 -4.95 -21.25 -0.84
C PHE A 143 -6.34 -21.87 -0.74
N ALA A 144 -7.38 -21.11 -1.05
CA ALA A 144 -8.74 -21.61 -1.11
C ALA A 144 -8.87 -22.60 -2.26
N LYS A 145 -9.29 -23.83 -1.96
CA LYS A 145 -9.66 -24.84 -2.97
C LYS A 145 -10.99 -24.54 -3.67
N ALA A 146 -11.35 -23.26 -3.78
CA ALA A 146 -12.57 -22.79 -4.40
C ALA A 146 -12.27 -22.29 -5.80
N CYS A 147 -13.27 -22.32 -6.69
CA CYS A 147 -13.11 -21.72 -8.00
C CYS A 147 -12.77 -20.23 -7.89
N VAL A 148 -11.56 -19.86 -8.31
CA VAL A 148 -11.09 -18.48 -8.48
C VAL A 148 -10.47 -18.41 -9.87
N PHE A 149 -11.01 -17.53 -10.71
CA PHE A 149 -10.44 -17.31 -12.03
C PHE A 149 -9.20 -16.43 -11.92
N SER A 150 -8.16 -16.72 -12.71
CA SER A 150 -6.89 -15.98 -12.65
C SER A 150 -7.07 -14.47 -12.81
N ILE A 151 -8.08 -14.06 -13.60
CA ILE A 151 -8.40 -12.65 -13.83
C ILE A 151 -8.90 -11.92 -12.58
N GLU A 152 -9.50 -12.64 -11.63
CA GLU A 152 -9.96 -12.06 -10.36
C GLU A 152 -8.76 -11.61 -9.51
N ILE A 153 -7.69 -12.40 -9.52
CA ILE A 153 -6.43 -12.07 -8.83
C ILE A 153 -5.72 -10.89 -9.51
N GLU A 154 -5.77 -10.82 -10.85
CA GLU A 154 -5.24 -9.68 -11.59
C GLU A 154 -5.94 -8.37 -11.23
N ILE A 155 -7.27 -8.38 -11.10
CA ILE A 155 -8.04 -7.22 -10.64
C ILE A 155 -7.59 -6.80 -9.23
N MET A 156 -7.39 -7.76 -8.32
CA MET A 156 -6.91 -7.48 -6.96
C MET A 156 -5.53 -6.83 -6.97
N TYR A 157 -4.62 -7.25 -7.86
CA TYR A 157 -3.34 -6.56 -8.03
C TYR A 157 -3.51 -5.13 -8.52
N TRP A 158 -4.32 -4.90 -9.54
CA TRP A 158 -4.55 -3.54 -10.04
C TRP A 158 -5.13 -2.64 -8.95
N MET A 159 -6.06 -3.16 -8.14
CA MET A 159 -6.62 -2.45 -7.00
C MET A 159 -5.56 -2.11 -5.93
N TYR A 160 -4.68 -3.06 -5.61
CA TYR A 160 -3.60 -2.89 -4.64
C TYR A 160 -2.55 -1.87 -5.13
N TRP A 161 -2.04 -2.06 -6.35
CA TRP A 161 -0.98 -1.24 -6.93
C TRP A 161 -1.44 0.19 -7.21
N ALA A 162 -2.69 0.38 -7.65
CA ALA A 162 -3.29 1.70 -7.85
C ALA A 162 -3.11 2.59 -6.63
N GLY A 163 -3.54 2.09 -5.48
CA GLY A 163 -3.48 2.90 -4.27
C GLY A 163 -2.10 2.89 -3.64
N TYR A 164 -1.28 1.85 -3.79
CA TYR A 164 0.12 1.94 -3.37
C TYR A 164 0.83 3.13 -4.05
N VAL A 165 0.71 3.21 -5.38
CA VAL A 165 1.35 4.27 -6.16
C VAL A 165 0.69 5.62 -5.87
N CYS A 166 -0.63 5.71 -5.84
CA CYS A 166 -1.35 6.98 -5.64
C CYS A 166 -1.28 7.53 -4.19
N VAL A 167 -1.12 6.66 -3.19
CA VAL A 167 -1.17 7.04 -1.76
C VAL A 167 0.22 7.20 -1.17
N PHE A 168 1.18 6.36 -1.58
CA PHE A 168 2.52 6.34 -1.00
C PHE A 168 3.59 6.80 -1.99
N ALA A 169 3.66 6.22 -3.20
CA ALA A 169 4.76 6.51 -4.11
C ALA A 169 4.69 7.92 -4.72
N SER A 170 3.48 8.40 -5.02
CA SER A 170 3.25 9.74 -5.56
C SER A 170 3.23 10.83 -4.49
N ALA A 171 3.42 10.48 -3.23
CA ALA A 171 3.19 11.38 -2.13
C ALA A 171 4.52 12.08 -1.77
N PRO A 172 4.63 13.42 -1.89
CA PRO A 172 5.92 14.11 -1.87
C PRO A 172 6.69 13.85 -0.57
N CYS A 173 7.96 13.43 -0.68
CA CYS A 173 8.77 13.05 0.47
C CYS A 173 9.09 14.29 1.33
N GLN A 174 8.66 14.30 2.60
CA GLN A 174 8.89 15.44 3.50
C GLN A 174 10.38 15.70 3.76
N VAL A 175 11.22 14.66 3.73
CA VAL A 175 12.68 14.79 3.85
C VAL A 175 13.23 15.62 2.70
N ARG A 176 12.75 15.39 1.48
CA ARG A 176 13.16 16.16 0.29
C ARG A 176 12.62 17.59 0.30
N LEU A 177 11.59 17.86 1.11
CA LEU A 177 11.00 19.18 1.28
C LEU A 177 11.67 20.03 2.38
N GLY A 178 12.75 19.53 2.98
CA GLY A 178 13.51 20.24 4.01
C GLY A 178 12.88 20.18 5.40
N SER A 179 11.94 19.25 5.65
CA SER A 179 11.51 18.95 7.02
C SER A 179 12.71 18.46 7.81
N GLU A 180 12.86 18.94 9.05
CA GLU A 180 13.82 18.36 9.98
C GLU A 180 13.64 16.84 9.99
N MET A 181 14.74 16.12 9.72
CA MET A 181 14.79 14.69 9.89
C MET A 181 14.67 14.42 11.39
N LYS A 182 13.44 14.35 11.90
CA LYS A 182 13.17 13.60 13.12
C LYS A 182 13.62 12.19 12.79
N TRP A 183 14.78 11.83 13.33
CA TRP A 183 15.45 10.55 13.14
C TRP A 183 14.45 9.42 13.05
N ILE A 184 14.72 8.50 12.11
CA ILE A 184 13.94 7.35 11.67
C ILE A 184 13.28 6.62 12.86
N LYS A 185 12.19 7.18 13.39
CA LYS A 185 11.24 6.43 14.20
C LYS A 185 10.46 5.65 13.17
N LEU A 186 10.83 4.39 13.06
CA LEU A 186 10.20 3.44 12.17
C LEU A 186 8.75 3.30 12.61
N ASP A 187 7.85 4.08 12.01
CA ASP A 187 6.41 4.02 12.30
C ASP A 187 5.90 2.62 11.89
N TRP A 188 5.11 1.98 12.76
CA TRP A 188 4.42 0.72 12.45
C TRP A 188 3.68 0.79 11.11
N THR A 189 3.14 1.97 10.77
CA THR A 189 2.51 2.21 9.46
C THR A 189 3.47 1.91 8.31
N ALA A 190 4.72 2.37 8.40
CA ALA A 190 5.75 2.12 7.40
C ALA A 190 6.17 0.65 7.37
N VAL A 191 6.29 0.00 8.55
CA VAL A 191 6.62 -1.43 8.65
C VAL A 191 5.55 -2.29 8.00
N ILE A 192 4.29 -2.10 8.36
CA ILE A 192 3.16 -2.87 7.82
C ILE A 192 3.05 -2.62 6.32
N LEU A 193 3.19 -1.37 5.87
CA LEU A 193 3.19 -1.04 4.45
C LEU A 193 4.30 -1.80 3.70
N PHE A 194 5.53 -1.74 4.22
CA PHE A 194 6.67 -2.42 3.64
C PHE A 194 6.42 -3.93 3.56
N ILE A 195 6.07 -4.57 4.67
CA ILE A 195 5.80 -6.02 4.72
C ILE A 195 4.71 -6.39 3.72
N THR A 196 3.56 -5.69 3.75
CA THR A 196 2.43 -5.95 2.85
C THR A 196 2.85 -5.82 1.38
N HIS A 197 3.67 -4.81 1.06
CA HIS A 197 4.17 -4.58 -0.29
C HIS A 197 5.07 -5.70 -0.80
N PHE A 198 6.00 -6.15 0.05
CA PHE A 198 6.85 -7.28 -0.30
C PHE A 198 6.01 -8.54 -0.51
N PHE A 199 5.08 -8.84 0.40
CA PHE A 199 4.16 -9.97 0.22
C PHE A 199 3.43 -9.91 -1.12
N MET A 200 2.89 -8.75 -1.50
CA MET A 200 2.19 -8.60 -2.78
C MET A 200 3.11 -8.70 -3.99
N ILE A 201 4.36 -8.22 -3.92
CA ILE A 201 5.36 -8.43 -4.97
C ILE A 201 5.67 -9.91 -5.13
N TYR A 202 5.99 -10.61 -4.04
CA TYR A 202 6.27 -12.05 -4.07
C TYR A 202 5.11 -12.85 -4.61
N HIS A 203 3.91 -12.52 -4.14
CA HIS A 203 2.69 -13.14 -4.60
C HIS A 203 2.46 -12.90 -6.10
N GLY A 204 2.70 -11.66 -6.58
CA GLY A 204 2.65 -11.31 -8.01
C GLY A 204 3.63 -12.11 -8.85
N VAL A 205 4.87 -12.22 -8.40
CA VAL A 205 5.93 -12.98 -9.05
C VAL A 205 5.58 -14.48 -9.11
N TRP A 206 5.16 -15.07 -7.98
CA TRP A 206 4.69 -16.44 -7.90
C TRP A 206 3.44 -16.69 -8.76
N PHE A 207 2.53 -15.72 -8.81
CA PHE A 207 1.34 -15.78 -9.64
C PHE A 207 1.70 -15.88 -11.12
N VAL A 208 2.53 -14.97 -11.63
CA VAL A 208 2.93 -14.95 -13.04
C VAL A 208 3.67 -16.23 -13.44
N TRP A 209 4.53 -16.78 -12.56
CA TRP A 209 5.34 -17.96 -12.89
C TRP A 209 4.66 -19.30 -12.72
N HIS A 210 3.83 -19.43 -11.69
CA HIS A 210 3.35 -20.74 -11.27
C HIS A 210 1.84 -20.73 -11.09
N ALA A 211 1.32 -19.83 -10.25
CA ALA A 211 -0.06 -19.91 -9.82
C ALA A 211 -1.07 -19.69 -10.94
N TYR A 212 -0.74 -18.82 -11.91
CA TYR A 212 -1.60 -18.51 -13.04
C TYR A 212 -1.99 -19.78 -13.83
N ASP A 213 -1.05 -20.70 -14.01
CA ASP A 213 -1.26 -21.94 -14.78
C ASP A 213 -1.75 -23.10 -13.90
N GLN A 214 -1.41 -23.11 -12.61
CA GLN A 214 -1.49 -24.30 -11.74
C GLN A 214 -2.49 -24.19 -10.59
N VAL A 215 -2.73 -22.97 -10.09
CA VAL A 215 -3.51 -22.72 -8.86
C VAL A 215 -4.83 -22.02 -9.15
N PHE A 216 -4.92 -21.31 -10.26
CA PHE A 216 -6.13 -20.59 -10.66
C PHE A 216 -6.75 -21.19 -11.91
N SER A 217 -8.08 -21.12 -11.97
CA SER A 217 -8.80 -21.56 -13.16
C SER A 217 -8.70 -20.52 -14.26
N ARG A 218 -8.45 -20.99 -15.48
CA ARG A 218 -8.54 -20.20 -16.69
C ARG A 218 -9.96 -20.27 -17.22
N MET A 219 -10.37 -19.23 -17.93
CA MET A 219 -11.63 -19.30 -18.64
C MET A 219 -11.47 -20.14 -19.90
N PRO A 220 -12.41 -21.07 -20.19
CA PRO A 220 -12.29 -21.96 -21.34
C PRO A 220 -12.43 -21.24 -22.70
N CYS A 221 -13.00 -20.03 -22.68
CA CYS A 221 -13.10 -19.12 -23.82
C CYS A 221 -11.86 -18.22 -24.00
N GLY A 222 -10.83 -18.45 -23.19
CA GLY A 222 -9.68 -17.58 -23.08
C GLY A 222 -9.89 -16.42 -22.12
N THR A 223 -8.77 -15.84 -21.69
CA THR A 223 -8.73 -14.74 -20.71
C THR A 223 -8.06 -13.52 -21.34
N TYR A 224 -8.75 -12.39 -21.35
CA TYR A 224 -8.19 -11.12 -21.80
C TYR A 224 -7.47 -10.43 -20.63
N HIS A 225 -6.15 -10.31 -20.76
CA HIS A 225 -5.28 -9.60 -19.84
C HIS A 225 -5.12 -8.14 -20.26
N PHE A 226 -4.89 -7.24 -19.30
CA PHE A 226 -4.64 -5.83 -19.59
C PHE A 226 -3.15 -5.50 -19.60
N PHE A 227 -2.66 -5.20 -20.80
CA PHE A 227 -1.32 -4.64 -21.02
C PHE A 227 -1.42 -3.36 -21.84
N LEU A 228 -2.32 -2.45 -21.44
CA LEU A 228 -2.80 -1.28 -22.22
C LEU A 228 -3.60 -1.64 -23.48
N VAL A 229 -3.41 -2.85 -24.00
CA VAL A 229 -4.19 -3.48 -25.05
C VAL A 229 -4.73 -4.82 -24.55
N PRO A 230 -5.87 -5.30 -25.08
CA PRO A 230 -6.37 -6.63 -24.76
C PRO A 230 -5.43 -7.69 -25.32
N ILE A 231 -4.89 -8.53 -24.45
CA ILE A 231 -4.08 -9.68 -24.84
C ILE A 231 -4.79 -10.95 -24.38
N LEU A 232 -5.17 -11.80 -25.33
CA LEU A 232 -5.85 -13.06 -25.08
C LEU A 232 -4.86 -14.14 -24.61
N ASP A 233 -5.13 -14.82 -23.50
CA ASP A 233 -4.57 -16.15 -23.17
C ASP A 233 -5.58 -17.22 -23.61
N PRO A 234 -5.16 -18.28 -24.32
CA PRO A 234 -3.82 -18.53 -24.82
C PRO A 234 -3.58 -17.85 -26.17
N SER A 235 -2.55 -17.00 -26.23
CA SER A 235 -2.00 -16.51 -27.50
C SER A 235 -0.49 -16.48 -27.47
N ARG A 236 0.13 -16.55 -28.64
CA ARG A 236 1.59 -16.41 -28.77
C ARG A 236 2.08 -15.08 -28.19
N GLY A 237 1.32 -14.01 -28.39
CA GLY A 237 1.64 -12.68 -27.85
C GLY A 237 1.65 -12.65 -26.33
N PHE A 238 0.64 -13.25 -25.69
CA PHE A 238 0.60 -13.37 -24.23
C PHE A 238 1.82 -14.11 -23.68
N TRP A 239 2.17 -15.24 -24.29
CA TRP A 239 3.27 -16.07 -23.84
C TRP A 239 4.62 -15.37 -23.99
N THR A 240 4.85 -14.77 -25.15
CA THR A 240 6.06 -13.98 -25.40
C THR A 240 6.17 -12.82 -24.40
N LEU A 241 5.06 -12.12 -24.13
CA LEU A 241 5.06 -11.04 -23.14
C LEU A 241 5.36 -11.54 -21.72
N ARG A 242 4.74 -12.66 -21.31
CA ARG A 242 4.98 -13.29 -20.02
C ARG A 242 6.43 -13.72 -19.87
N ASP A 243 7.02 -14.29 -20.91
CA ASP A 243 8.43 -14.70 -20.93
C ASP A 243 9.37 -13.49 -20.88
N TYR A 244 9.04 -12.39 -21.57
CA TYR A 244 9.80 -11.14 -21.46
C TYR A 244 9.70 -10.50 -20.08
N LEU A 245 8.51 -10.42 -19.49
CA LEU A 245 8.31 -9.92 -18.13
C LEU A 245 9.06 -10.79 -17.12
N THR A 246 9.04 -12.10 -17.32
CA THR A 246 9.83 -13.06 -16.56
C THR A 246 11.33 -12.73 -16.63
N LEU A 247 11.88 -12.62 -17.84
CA LEU A 247 13.29 -12.30 -18.05
C LEU A 247 13.66 -10.94 -17.48
N LEU A 248 12.76 -9.96 -17.53
CA LEU A 248 12.94 -8.64 -16.94
C LEU A 248 12.96 -8.69 -15.41
N LEU A 249 12.13 -9.54 -14.80
CA LEU A 249 12.01 -9.65 -13.33
C LEU A 249 13.06 -10.58 -12.71
N ILE A 250 13.58 -11.56 -13.46
CA ILE A 250 14.58 -12.53 -12.97
C ILE A 250 15.78 -11.88 -12.25
N PRO A 251 16.42 -10.82 -12.78
CA PRO A 251 17.54 -10.17 -12.10
C PRO A 251 17.19 -9.60 -10.73
N PHE A 252 15.93 -9.24 -10.50
CA PHE A 252 15.46 -8.68 -9.24
C PHE A 252 15.07 -9.76 -8.23
N VAL A 253 14.82 -11.01 -8.66
CA VAL A 253 14.38 -12.09 -7.76
C VAL A 253 15.39 -12.37 -6.65
N PRO A 254 16.70 -12.53 -6.89
CA PRO A 254 17.66 -12.75 -5.81
C PRO A 254 17.72 -11.56 -4.85
N THR A 255 17.65 -10.33 -5.38
CA THR A 255 17.64 -9.11 -4.56
C THR A 255 16.39 -9.05 -3.69
N LEU A 256 15.21 -9.38 -4.24
CA LEU A 256 13.97 -9.45 -3.48
C LEU A 256 14.10 -10.52 -2.39
N LEU A 257 14.47 -11.76 -2.77
CA LEU A 257 14.64 -12.92 -1.88
C LEU A 257 15.62 -12.67 -0.73
N ALA A 258 16.73 -11.99 -0.99
CA ALA A 258 17.71 -11.62 0.03
C ALA A 258 17.29 -10.41 0.87
N ALA A 259 16.63 -9.42 0.27
CA ALA A 259 16.18 -8.21 0.96
C ALA A 259 15.12 -8.52 2.01
N PHE A 260 14.28 -9.53 1.84
CA PHE A 260 13.23 -9.86 2.80
C PHE A 260 13.74 -10.27 4.19
N PRO A 261 14.57 -11.32 4.34
CA PRO A 261 15.11 -11.67 5.65
C PRO A 261 16.03 -10.58 6.17
N PHE A 262 16.78 -9.88 5.29
CA PHE A 262 17.68 -8.81 5.71
C PHE A 262 16.92 -7.61 6.29
N VAL A 263 15.89 -7.13 5.61
CA VAL A 263 15.05 -6.05 6.13
C VAL A 263 14.29 -6.54 7.36
N GLY A 264 13.74 -7.76 7.36
CA GLY A 264 13.14 -8.35 8.57
C GLY A 264 14.09 -8.33 9.77
N LEU A 265 15.37 -8.70 9.58
CA LEU A 265 16.40 -8.65 10.62
C LEU A 265 16.76 -7.22 11.04
N LEU A 266 16.91 -6.29 10.08
CA LEU A 266 17.17 -4.88 10.39
C LEU A 266 16.02 -4.23 11.14
N LEU A 267 14.78 -4.61 10.81
CA LEU A 267 13.60 -4.12 11.50
C LEU A 267 13.35 -4.86 12.82
N ALA A 268 13.91 -6.06 13.03
CA ALA A 268 13.65 -6.86 14.23
C ALA A 268 14.06 -6.14 15.53
N SER A 269 15.17 -5.39 15.52
CA SER A 269 15.59 -4.62 16.71
C SER A 269 14.64 -3.47 17.02
N GLU A 270 14.17 -2.75 15.99
CA GLU A 270 13.21 -1.66 16.12
C GLU A 270 11.82 -2.17 16.52
N VAL A 271 11.38 -3.29 15.91
CA VAL A 271 10.14 -4.00 16.26
C VAL A 271 10.20 -4.45 17.73
N LYS A 272 11.30 -5.06 18.16
CA LYS A 272 11.50 -5.47 19.56
C LYS A 272 11.46 -4.27 20.49
N TYR A 273 12.22 -3.21 20.19
CA TYR A 273 12.23 -1.99 21.00
C TYR A 273 10.83 -1.38 21.11
N THR A 274 10.11 -1.28 19.99
CA THR A 274 8.78 -0.68 19.94
C THR A 274 7.74 -1.53 20.66
N ILE A 275 7.81 -2.87 20.56
CA ILE A 275 6.95 -3.78 21.33
C ILE A 275 7.21 -3.57 22.82
N GLN A 276 8.48 -3.60 23.26
CA GLN A 276 8.86 -3.45 24.67
C GLN A 276 8.42 -2.13 25.30
N HIS A 277 8.35 -1.06 24.50
CA HIS A 277 7.93 0.28 24.95
C HIS A 277 6.45 0.60 24.65
N SER A 278 5.69 -0.33 24.06
CA SER A 278 4.27 -0.12 23.84
C SER A 278 3.51 -0.18 25.17
N ALA A 279 2.53 0.70 25.34
CA ALA A 279 1.69 0.73 26.54
C ALA A 279 0.99 -0.61 26.79
N THR A 280 0.61 -1.32 25.72
CA THR A 280 -0.02 -2.64 25.80
C THR A 280 0.95 -3.71 26.32
N TYR A 281 2.19 -3.73 25.84
CA TYR A 281 3.20 -4.67 26.34
C TYR A 281 3.59 -4.34 27.78
N GLN A 282 3.73 -3.05 28.11
CA GLN A 282 3.96 -2.63 29.49
C GLN A 282 2.78 -3.05 30.37
N ALA A 283 1.52 -2.85 29.96
CA ALA A 283 0.36 -3.29 30.74
C ALA A 283 0.28 -4.82 30.93
N LEU A 284 0.67 -5.62 29.92
CA LEU A 284 0.59 -7.09 29.98
C LEU A 284 1.81 -7.75 30.64
N PHE A 285 2.99 -7.15 30.52
CA PHE A 285 4.27 -7.80 30.86
C PHE A 285 5.16 -6.98 31.79
N SER A 286 4.76 -5.78 32.22
CA SER A 286 5.46 -5.13 33.32
C SER A 286 5.26 -6.00 34.56
N LYS A 287 6.33 -6.63 35.02
CA LYS A 287 6.36 -7.14 36.38
C LYS A 287 6.06 -5.94 37.27
N PRO A 288 5.13 -6.06 38.25
CA PRO A 288 4.89 -4.99 39.21
C PRO A 288 6.25 -4.60 39.78
N SER A 289 6.68 -3.37 39.52
CA SER A 289 7.92 -2.84 40.05
C SER A 289 7.74 -2.81 41.55
N VAL A 290 8.28 -3.82 42.23
CA VAL A 290 8.44 -3.78 43.69
C VAL A 290 9.31 -2.57 43.95
N SER A 291 8.68 -1.50 44.43
CA SER A 291 9.32 -0.24 44.79
C SER A 291 10.17 -0.46 46.03
N ASN A 292 11.35 -1.03 45.86
CA ASN A 292 12.41 -0.94 46.85
C ASN A 292 13.05 0.44 46.69
N CYS A 293 12.47 1.42 47.37
CA CYS A 293 13.24 2.58 47.81
C CYS A 293 14.34 2.08 48.77
N ASP A 294 15.48 2.76 48.73
CA ASP A 294 16.63 2.60 49.62
C ASP A 294 17.67 1.55 49.20
N GLN A 295 18.44 1.85 48.16
CA GLN A 295 19.90 1.65 48.23
C GLN A 295 20.69 2.49 47.21
N PRO A 296 21.67 3.30 47.63
CA PRO A 296 22.65 3.91 46.73
C PRO A 296 23.76 2.89 46.45
N GLN A 297 23.77 2.31 45.24
CA GLN A 297 24.90 1.49 44.78
C GLN A 297 25.63 2.18 43.63
N ASN A 298 26.85 2.62 43.94
CA ASN A 298 27.90 2.90 42.97
C ASN A 298 28.23 1.59 42.24
N THR A 299 27.68 1.39 41.04
CA THR A 299 28.10 0.29 40.16
C THR A 299 28.93 0.84 39.03
N GLU A 300 30.24 0.68 39.18
CA GLU A 300 31.27 0.90 38.17
C GLU A 300 30.99 -0.04 36.99
N TYR A 301 30.53 0.54 35.87
CA TYR A 301 30.14 -0.21 34.69
C TYR A 301 31.40 -0.65 33.93
N ASN A 302 31.91 -1.83 34.27
CA ASN A 302 32.93 -2.51 33.48
C ASN A 302 32.34 -2.83 32.10
N ALA A 303 32.71 -2.01 31.11
CA ALA A 303 32.48 -2.25 29.70
C ALA A 303 33.34 -3.42 29.21
N SER A 304 33.02 -4.64 29.66
CA SER A 304 33.65 -5.86 29.19
C SER A 304 32.95 -6.38 27.94
N GLU A 305 33.76 -6.53 26.89
CA GLU A 305 33.63 -7.59 25.89
C GLU A 305 32.35 -7.59 25.03
N GLN A 306 32.08 -6.43 24.40
CA GLN A 306 31.24 -6.39 23.21
C GLN A 306 31.96 -7.09 22.05
N THR A 307 31.68 -8.38 21.92
CA THR A 307 32.22 -9.35 20.96
C THR A 307 32.52 -8.79 19.55
N SER A 308 33.72 -9.08 19.05
CA SER A 308 34.26 -8.67 17.73
C SER A 308 33.37 -9.01 16.53
N LEU A 309 32.46 -9.99 16.70
CA LEU A 309 31.50 -10.41 15.69
C LEU A 309 30.42 -9.35 15.43
N GLY A 310 29.96 -8.66 16.48
CA GLY A 310 28.99 -7.57 16.35
C GLY A 310 29.53 -6.39 15.55
N LEU A 311 30.82 -6.07 15.73
CA LEU A 311 31.48 -4.99 15.00
C LEU A 311 31.62 -5.33 13.50
N ARG A 312 31.96 -6.58 13.17
CA ARG A 312 32.05 -7.04 11.76
C ARG A 312 30.70 -7.04 11.06
N VAL A 313 29.64 -7.50 11.75
CA VAL A 313 28.27 -7.48 11.21
C VAL A 313 27.80 -6.03 10.99
N SER A 314 28.03 -5.14 11.96
CA SER A 314 27.70 -3.71 11.84
C SER A 314 28.41 -3.05 10.65
N GLN A 315 29.70 -3.37 10.44
CA GLN A 315 30.46 -2.85 9.30
C GLN A 315 29.94 -3.36 7.94
N LEU A 316 29.54 -4.63 7.83
CA LEU A 316 28.91 -5.17 6.61
C LEU A 316 27.56 -4.50 6.34
N ILE A 317 26.72 -4.35 7.36
CA ILE A 317 25.44 -3.64 7.26
C ILE A 317 25.65 -2.19 6.80
N ALA A 318 26.63 -1.48 7.37
CA ALA A 318 26.95 -0.11 7.00
C ALA A 318 27.45 0.03 5.55
N ARG A 319 28.14 -1.00 5.02
CA ARG A 319 28.60 -1.04 3.63
C ARG A 319 27.43 -1.22 2.67
N GLU A 320 26.59 -2.23 2.90
CA GLU A 320 25.42 -2.50 2.06
C GLU A 320 24.41 -1.34 2.09
N TYR A 321 24.17 -0.77 3.28
CA TYR A 321 23.34 0.42 3.42
C TYR A 321 23.83 1.60 2.57
N ARG A 322 25.15 1.78 2.45
CA ARG A 322 25.75 2.85 1.62
C ARG A 322 25.49 2.64 0.13
N VAL A 323 25.68 1.41 -0.36
CA VAL A 323 25.42 1.04 -1.76
C VAL A 323 23.93 1.18 -2.10
N PHE A 324 23.05 0.69 -1.21
CA PHE A 324 21.61 0.85 -1.38
C PHE A 324 21.24 2.33 -1.45
N ARG A 325 21.75 3.15 -0.53
CA ARG A 325 21.48 4.59 -0.49
C ARG A 325 21.91 5.31 -1.78
N GLU A 326 23.06 4.93 -2.35
CA GLU A 326 23.52 5.42 -3.65
C GLU A 326 22.58 5.00 -4.79
N MET A 327 22.11 3.75 -4.81
CA MET A 327 21.10 3.30 -5.80
C MET A 327 19.80 4.10 -5.74
N VAL A 328 19.32 4.46 -4.53
CA VAL A 328 18.08 5.24 -4.38
C VAL A 328 18.30 6.76 -4.58
N CYS A 329 19.46 7.19 -5.09
CA CYS A 329 19.82 8.60 -5.28
C CYS A 329 19.69 9.44 -3.99
N LEU A 330 19.88 8.82 -2.83
CA LEU A 330 19.92 9.53 -1.56
C LEU A 330 21.32 10.14 -1.40
N PRO A 331 21.44 11.44 -1.09
CA PRO A 331 22.74 12.13 -1.03
C PRO A 331 23.67 11.45 -0.03
N SER A 332 24.97 11.37 -0.35
CA SER A 332 25.97 10.75 0.51
C SER A 332 26.15 11.58 1.80
N HIS A 333 26.27 10.91 2.96
CA HIS A 333 26.70 11.58 4.18
C HIS A 333 28.19 11.90 4.05
N SER A 334 28.54 13.08 3.53
CA SER A 334 29.85 13.64 3.82
C SER A 334 29.85 14.06 5.29
N ARG A 335 30.51 13.26 6.15
CA ARG A 335 30.86 13.67 7.51
C ARG A 335 31.90 14.78 7.39
N GLY A 336 31.49 16.00 7.71
CA GLY A 336 32.37 17.16 7.76
C GLY A 336 31.73 18.34 7.05
N VAL A 337 31.38 19.36 7.83
CA VAL A 337 30.61 20.55 7.45
C VAL A 337 29.13 20.24 7.26
N ILE A 338 28.34 20.78 8.19
CA ILE A 338 26.89 20.94 8.06
C ILE A 338 26.66 21.74 6.78
N ARG A 339 26.55 21.06 5.64
CA ARG A 339 25.82 21.61 4.51
C ARG A 339 24.39 21.65 5.01
N LEU A 340 23.99 22.83 5.49
CA LEU A 340 22.62 23.31 5.41
C LEU A 340 22.04 22.67 4.16
N VAL A 341 20.98 21.86 4.29
CA VAL A 341 20.26 21.33 3.13
C VAL A 341 19.96 22.55 2.28
N THR A 342 20.75 22.77 1.22
CA THR A 342 20.60 23.96 0.40
C THR A 342 19.17 23.88 -0.10
N PRO A 343 18.35 24.92 0.11
CA PRO A 343 16.98 24.91 -0.34
C PRO A 343 17.03 24.50 -1.80
N ILE A 344 16.51 23.31 -2.10
CA ILE A 344 16.19 22.92 -3.45
C ILE A 344 15.45 24.12 -4.02
N ASP A 345 15.92 24.65 -5.15
CA ASP A 345 15.36 25.85 -5.75
C ASP A 345 13.83 25.72 -5.75
N VAL A 346 13.11 26.79 -5.39
CA VAL A 346 11.64 26.79 -5.29
C VAL A 346 11.02 26.21 -6.57
N LYS A 347 11.69 26.43 -7.72
CA LYS A 347 11.36 25.82 -9.02
C LYS A 347 11.41 24.30 -9.00
N ASP A 348 12.47 23.71 -8.47
CA ASP A 348 12.65 22.25 -8.38
C ASP A 348 11.65 21.61 -7.42
N ARG A 349 11.29 22.28 -6.31
CA ARG A 349 10.24 21.81 -5.39
C ARG A 349 8.87 21.77 -6.08
N ARG A 350 8.53 22.81 -6.83
CA ARG A 350 7.29 22.85 -7.62
C ARG A 350 7.26 21.75 -8.67
N LEU A 351 8.35 21.59 -9.42
CA LEU A 351 8.47 20.55 -10.44
C LEU A 351 8.35 19.15 -9.84
N TYR A 352 8.97 18.90 -8.68
CA TYR A 352 8.85 17.64 -7.95
C TYR A 352 7.40 17.36 -7.54
N ARG A 353 6.68 18.34 -6.97
CA ARG A 353 5.25 18.18 -6.63
C ARG A 353 4.39 17.91 -7.87
N ILE A 354 4.63 18.60 -8.98
CA ILE A 354 3.93 18.37 -10.24
C ILE A 354 4.19 16.94 -10.75
N ARG A 355 5.44 16.45 -10.70
CA ARG A 355 5.77 15.08 -11.08
C ARG A 355 5.07 14.06 -10.19
N CYS A 356 5.10 14.26 -8.87
CA CYS A 356 4.35 13.46 -7.90
C CYS A 356 2.85 13.42 -8.23
N ALA A 357 2.23 14.58 -8.44
CA ALA A 357 0.82 14.68 -8.83
C ALA A 357 0.54 13.94 -10.15
N ALA A 358 1.34 14.17 -11.18
CA ALA A 358 1.20 13.52 -12.48
C ALA A 358 1.31 11.99 -12.37
N THR A 359 2.27 11.48 -11.60
CA THR A 359 2.41 10.04 -11.35
C THR A 359 1.20 9.47 -10.64
N GLY A 360 0.68 10.15 -9.60
CA GLY A 360 -0.51 9.71 -8.88
C GLY A 360 -1.76 9.69 -9.78
N LEU A 361 -1.96 10.75 -10.58
CA LEU A 361 -3.08 10.85 -11.52
C LEU A 361 -2.99 9.81 -12.64
N LEU A 362 -1.80 9.62 -13.23
CA LEU A 362 -1.59 8.61 -14.26
C LEU A 362 -1.87 7.22 -13.71
N SER A 363 -1.34 6.89 -12.53
CA SER A 363 -1.61 5.61 -11.87
C SER A 363 -3.09 5.40 -11.62
N TYR A 364 -3.80 6.43 -11.14
CA TYR A 364 -5.25 6.38 -10.92
C TYR A 364 -6.01 6.05 -12.22
N ILE A 365 -5.72 6.76 -13.30
CA ILE A 365 -6.38 6.56 -14.60
C ILE A 365 -6.08 5.16 -15.14
N VAL A 366 -4.80 4.77 -15.19
CA VAL A 366 -4.38 3.47 -15.73
C VAL A 366 -5.04 2.33 -14.96
N SER A 367 -5.09 2.40 -13.63
CA SER A 367 -5.68 1.34 -12.83
C SER A 367 -7.20 1.22 -12.99
N ILE A 368 -7.95 2.33 -13.07
CA ILE A 368 -9.38 2.27 -13.35
C ILE A 368 -9.63 1.67 -14.73
N VAL A 369 -8.91 2.16 -15.73
CA VAL A 369 -9.02 1.68 -17.11
C VAL A 369 -8.68 0.19 -17.17
N ALA A 370 -7.63 -0.25 -16.49
CA ALA A 370 -7.26 -1.66 -16.40
C ALA A 370 -8.39 -2.51 -15.80
N ILE A 371 -8.90 -2.14 -14.62
CA ILE A 371 -9.95 -2.88 -13.93
C ILE A 371 -11.21 -2.95 -14.79
N GLU A 372 -11.72 -1.82 -15.27
CA GLU A 372 -12.99 -1.79 -16.02
C GLU A 372 -12.88 -2.49 -17.39
N LEU A 373 -11.73 -2.38 -18.07
CA LEU A 373 -11.52 -3.09 -19.33
C LEU A 373 -11.36 -4.59 -19.13
N ILE A 374 -10.64 -5.04 -18.09
CA ILE A 374 -10.57 -6.45 -17.73
C ILE A 374 -11.98 -7.01 -17.50
N LEU A 375 -12.81 -6.31 -16.73
CA LEU A 375 -14.18 -6.73 -16.44
C LEU A 375 -15.04 -6.82 -17.70
N LYS A 376 -14.92 -5.80 -18.57
CA LYS A 376 -15.67 -5.73 -19.83
C LYS A 376 -15.22 -6.79 -20.83
N TRP A 377 -13.92 -6.96 -21.04
CA TRP A 377 -13.37 -7.91 -22.03
C TRP A 377 -13.65 -9.35 -21.65
N ASN A 378 -13.64 -9.66 -20.35
CA ASN A 378 -13.93 -10.99 -19.83
C ASN A 378 -15.41 -11.20 -19.48
N LYS A 379 -16.27 -10.20 -19.76
CA LYS A 379 -17.73 -10.25 -19.58
C LYS A 379 -18.15 -10.72 -18.18
N VAL A 380 -17.52 -10.17 -17.15
CA VAL A 380 -17.79 -10.57 -15.76
C VAL A 380 -19.19 -10.09 -15.35
N LYS A 381 -20.05 -11.02 -14.96
CA LYS A 381 -21.44 -10.80 -14.51
C LYS A 381 -21.52 -10.70 -12.99
N GLY A 382 -22.68 -10.29 -12.47
CA GLY A 382 -22.97 -10.22 -11.03
C GLY A 382 -22.40 -8.99 -10.30
N ILE A 383 -21.29 -8.44 -10.79
CA ILE A 383 -20.44 -7.46 -10.08
C ILE A 383 -20.88 -6.00 -10.17
N TYR A 384 -21.93 -5.69 -10.91
CA TYR A 384 -22.50 -4.35 -11.02
C TYR A 384 -23.66 -4.13 -10.04
N SER A 385 -23.95 -5.11 -9.19
CA SER A 385 -24.95 -5.01 -8.14
C SER A 385 -24.28 -4.81 -6.76
N ILE A 386 -24.86 -3.94 -5.94
CA ILE A 386 -24.46 -3.76 -4.54
C ILE A 386 -25.35 -4.68 -3.69
N ALA A 387 -25.09 -5.99 -3.78
CA ALA A 387 -25.93 -7.00 -3.14
C ALA A 387 -25.43 -7.40 -1.74
N SER A 388 -24.12 -7.31 -1.48
CA SER A 388 -23.52 -7.83 -0.24
C SER A 388 -23.19 -6.74 0.78
N THR A 389 -23.33 -7.08 2.06
CA THR A 389 -23.03 -6.18 3.18
C THR A 389 -21.60 -5.65 3.13
N GLY A 390 -20.64 -6.49 2.72
CA GLY A 390 -19.23 -6.09 2.55
C GLY A 390 -19.06 -4.93 1.56
N GLN A 391 -19.82 -4.92 0.47
CA GLN A 391 -19.79 -3.83 -0.51
C GLN A 391 -20.40 -2.53 0.03
N TYR A 392 -21.49 -2.60 0.80
CA TYR A 392 -22.09 -1.43 1.43
C TYR A 392 -21.14 -0.78 2.43
N VAL A 393 -20.52 -1.59 3.30
CA VAL A 393 -19.53 -1.11 4.27
C VAL A 393 -18.35 -0.45 3.56
N ALA A 394 -17.79 -1.10 2.53
CA ALA A 394 -16.72 -0.51 1.74
C ALA A 394 -17.14 0.84 1.14
N LEU A 395 -18.31 0.91 0.49
CA LEU A 395 -18.83 2.11 -0.15
C LEU A 395 -18.99 3.27 0.84
N ILE A 396 -19.62 3.03 1.99
CA ILE A 396 -19.82 4.06 3.03
C ILE A 396 -18.48 4.62 3.49
N ILE A 397 -17.48 3.77 3.76
CA ILE A 397 -16.17 4.27 4.19
C ILE A 397 -15.47 5.05 3.07
N GLY A 398 -15.63 4.63 1.81
CA GLY A 398 -15.09 5.36 0.66
C GLY A 398 -15.70 6.75 0.48
N VAL A 399 -17.04 6.84 0.56
CA VAL A 399 -17.78 8.11 0.49
C VAL A 399 -17.43 9.01 1.67
N GLY A 400 -17.43 8.48 2.90
CA GLY A 400 -17.09 9.24 4.10
C GLY A 400 -15.68 9.82 4.05
N SER A 401 -14.69 9.03 3.58
CA SER A 401 -13.32 9.50 3.39
C SER A 401 -13.24 10.63 2.36
N PHE A 402 -13.98 10.52 1.25
CA PHE A 402 -14.02 11.57 0.23
C PHE A 402 -14.68 12.86 0.72
N VAL A 403 -15.85 12.75 1.36
CA VAL A 403 -16.56 13.92 1.92
C VAL A 403 -15.70 14.62 2.97
N SER A 404 -15.02 13.87 3.85
CA SER A 404 -14.11 14.43 4.85
C SER A 404 -12.99 15.25 4.21
N VAL A 405 -12.30 14.69 3.21
CA VAL A 405 -11.22 15.38 2.50
C VAL A 405 -11.71 16.60 1.73
N ALA A 406 -12.84 16.47 1.02
CA ALA A 406 -13.44 17.56 0.28
C ALA A 406 -13.85 18.71 1.22
N TRP A 407 -14.43 18.38 2.38
CA TRP A 407 -14.82 19.36 3.40
C TRP A 407 -13.61 20.09 3.98
N THR A 408 -12.55 19.37 4.37
CA THR A 408 -11.31 20.00 4.86
C THR A 408 -10.68 20.91 3.80
N LEU A 409 -10.72 20.52 2.53
CA LEU A 409 -10.24 21.34 1.42
C LEU A 409 -11.04 22.65 1.29
N VAL A 410 -12.38 22.56 1.37
CA VAL A 410 -13.27 23.72 1.31
C VAL A 410 -13.03 24.65 2.50
N LEU A 411 -12.92 24.10 3.72
CA LEU A 411 -12.63 24.88 4.92
C LEU A 411 -11.28 25.59 4.82
N GLN A 412 -10.22 24.88 4.44
CA GLN A 412 -8.87 25.46 4.29
C GLN A 412 -8.85 26.59 3.24
N GLU A 413 -9.54 26.41 2.10
CA GLU A 413 -9.65 27.47 1.09
C GLU A 413 -10.48 28.66 1.59
N SER A 414 -11.55 28.40 2.35
CA SER A 414 -12.37 29.46 2.94
C SER A 414 -11.58 30.31 3.95
N GLU A 415 -10.77 29.69 4.80
CA GLU A 415 -9.88 30.37 5.74
C GLU A 415 -8.78 31.13 5.01
N ARG A 416 -8.19 30.54 3.96
CA ARG A 416 -7.21 31.21 3.11
C ARG A 416 -7.78 32.51 2.54
N ARG A 417 -9.01 32.46 2.01
CA ARG A 417 -9.70 33.65 1.47
C ARG A 417 -9.98 34.70 2.55
N ARG A 418 -10.42 34.29 3.75
CA ARG A 418 -10.63 35.21 4.88
C ARG A 418 -9.33 35.89 5.31
N ASN A 419 -8.23 35.14 5.39
CA ASN A 419 -6.92 35.66 5.77
C ASN A 419 -6.34 36.62 4.73
N LEU A 420 -6.54 36.35 3.43
CA LEU A 420 -6.15 37.28 2.36
C LEU A 420 -6.94 38.59 2.45
N LYS A 421 -8.26 38.52 2.66
CA LYS A 421 -9.09 39.73 2.87
C LYS A 421 -8.61 40.53 4.08
N ARG A 422 -8.32 39.89 5.21
CA ARG A 422 -7.78 40.57 6.42
C ARG A 422 -6.45 41.29 6.14
N ARG A 423 -5.54 40.68 5.36
CA ARG A 423 -4.27 41.31 4.97
C ARG A 423 -4.47 42.46 3.99
N GLN A 424 -5.43 42.35 3.07
CA GLN A 424 -5.78 43.44 2.17
C GLN A 424 -6.28 44.67 2.94
N PHE A 425 -7.18 44.47 3.90
CA PHE A 425 -7.65 45.56 4.76
C PHE A 425 -6.51 46.18 5.59
N ALA A 426 -5.67 45.34 6.23
CA ALA A 426 -4.53 45.85 7.01
C ALA A 426 -3.53 46.66 6.17
N ASN A 427 -3.25 46.24 4.93
CA ASN A 427 -2.32 46.96 4.04
C ASN A 427 -2.92 48.23 3.44
N GLN A 428 -4.25 48.26 3.25
CA GLN A 428 -4.94 49.43 2.72
C GLN A 428 -4.87 50.60 3.70
N ASP A 429 -4.93 50.32 5.00
CA ASP A 429 -4.81 51.32 6.06
C ASP A 429 -3.39 51.90 6.16
N GLU A 430 -2.36 51.13 5.78
CA GLU A 430 -0.95 51.52 6.02
C GLU A 430 -0.31 52.34 4.88
N ASN A 431 -0.68 52.13 3.61
CA ASN A 431 0.05 52.75 2.49
C ASN A 431 -0.80 53.24 1.31
N GLY A 432 -2.13 53.09 1.31
CA GLY A 432 -2.98 53.54 0.20
C GLY A 432 -2.67 52.91 -1.17
N ILE A 433 -1.88 51.83 -1.22
CA ILE A 433 -1.52 51.14 -2.46
C ILE A 433 -2.67 50.22 -2.88
N GLU A 434 -3.27 50.48 -4.04
CA GLU A 434 -4.27 49.59 -4.66
C GLU A 434 -3.66 48.21 -4.91
N LEU A 435 -4.13 47.20 -4.15
CA LEU A 435 -3.73 45.82 -4.38
C LEU A 435 -4.45 45.22 -5.60
N VAL A 436 -3.69 44.48 -6.40
CA VAL A 436 -4.15 43.66 -7.52
C VAL A 436 -5.34 42.78 -7.08
N SER A 437 -6.45 42.89 -7.81
CA SER A 437 -7.66 42.11 -7.57
C SER A 437 -7.37 40.62 -7.58
N LEU A 438 -7.87 39.89 -6.58
CA LEU A 438 -7.72 38.45 -6.49
C LEU A 438 -8.33 37.80 -7.75
N SER A 439 -7.55 36.99 -8.48
CA SER A 439 -8.09 36.24 -9.61
C SER A 439 -9.23 35.32 -9.13
N HIS A 440 -10.37 35.40 -9.81
CA HIS A 440 -11.53 34.54 -9.56
C HIS A 440 -11.36 33.14 -10.16
N ASN A 441 -10.30 32.89 -10.94
CA ASN A 441 -10.10 31.65 -11.66
C ASN A 441 -9.46 30.55 -10.77
N LEU A 442 -10.06 29.36 -10.78
CA LEU A 442 -9.57 28.18 -10.07
C LEU A 442 -8.13 27.80 -10.46
N ALA A 443 -7.77 28.01 -11.74
CA ALA A 443 -6.44 27.73 -12.25
C ALA A 443 -5.35 28.54 -11.53
N ASP A 444 -5.60 29.82 -11.25
CA ASP A 444 -4.66 30.67 -10.52
C ASP A 444 -4.60 30.29 -9.04
N ALA A 445 -5.74 29.93 -8.45
CA ALA A 445 -5.80 29.41 -7.08
C ALA A 445 -4.98 28.12 -6.92
N LEU A 446 -5.06 27.21 -7.90
CA LEU A 446 -4.28 25.97 -7.97
C LEU A 446 -2.80 26.26 -8.18
N SER A 447 -2.44 27.11 -9.16
CA SER A 447 -1.05 27.51 -9.43
C SER A 447 -0.39 28.08 -8.18
N HIS A 448 -1.11 28.95 -7.45
CA HIS A 448 -0.64 29.54 -6.20
C HIS A 448 -0.54 28.52 -5.04
N ALA A 449 -1.41 27.51 -5.00
CA ALA A 449 -1.30 26.43 -4.00
C ALA A 449 -0.03 25.59 -4.21
N PHE A 450 0.36 25.33 -5.47
CA PHE A 450 1.59 24.62 -5.78
C PHE A 450 2.86 25.46 -5.56
N SER A 451 2.76 26.79 -5.53
CA SER A 451 3.91 27.68 -5.36
C SER A 451 4.24 28.02 -3.90
N ARG A 452 3.31 27.82 -2.95
CA ARG A 452 3.58 28.17 -1.55
C ARG A 452 4.52 27.17 -0.87
N PRO A 453 5.56 27.64 -0.16
CA PRO A 453 6.32 26.80 0.77
C PRO A 453 5.40 26.33 1.91
N ASP A 454 5.58 25.10 2.39
CA ASP A 454 4.79 24.60 3.52
C ASP A 454 4.99 25.51 4.73
N VAL A 455 3.89 25.84 5.41
CA VAL A 455 3.84 26.85 6.48
C VAL A 455 4.88 26.60 7.58
N GLY A 456 5.20 25.32 7.85
CA GLY A 456 6.24 24.93 8.81
C GLY A 456 7.65 25.44 8.48
N PHE A 457 7.97 25.66 7.20
CA PHE A 457 9.25 26.28 6.80
C PHE A 457 9.26 27.79 7.04
N SER A 458 8.08 28.43 6.98
CA SER A 458 7.94 29.87 7.19
C SER A 458 7.96 30.22 8.67
N THR A 459 7.37 29.38 9.52
CA THR A 459 7.31 29.59 10.98
C THR A 459 8.60 29.21 11.69
N ASN A 460 9.37 28.26 11.14
CA ASN A 460 10.69 27.88 11.65
C ASN A 460 11.82 28.47 10.78
N GLY A 461 11.58 29.63 10.17
CA GLY A 461 12.52 30.29 9.26
C GLY A 461 13.94 30.16 9.80
N GLY A 462 14.86 29.69 8.94
CA GLY A 462 16.22 29.25 9.25
C GLY A 462 17.18 30.27 9.88
N VAL A 463 16.68 31.22 10.67
CA VAL A 463 17.36 31.71 11.85
C VAL A 463 17.40 30.51 12.81
N LEU A 464 18.47 29.71 12.71
CA LEU A 464 18.98 29.05 13.90
C LEU A 464 18.97 30.13 14.97
N SER A 465 18.22 29.92 16.07
CA SER A 465 18.45 30.72 17.26
C SER A 465 19.93 30.55 17.56
N ILE A 466 20.74 31.52 17.15
CA ILE A 466 22.05 31.71 17.73
C ILE A 466 21.68 31.89 19.19
N SER A 467 21.87 30.82 19.94
CA SER A 467 22.07 30.90 21.37
C SER A 467 23.16 31.95 21.53
N SER A 468 22.75 33.19 21.76
CA SER A 468 23.59 34.20 22.36
C SER A 468 23.83 33.71 23.78
N GLY A 469 24.72 32.71 23.89
CA GLY A 469 25.33 32.32 25.13
C GLY A 469 26.10 33.53 25.63
N GLU A 470 25.49 34.23 26.58
CA GLU A 470 26.12 34.66 27.82
C GLU A 470 27.60 34.98 27.70
N GLU A 471 27.89 36.20 27.28
CA GLU A 471 29.14 36.89 27.62
C GLU A 471 28.81 38.32 28.05
N GLU A 472 28.00 38.45 29.11
CA GLU A 472 27.86 39.71 29.85
C GLU A 472 27.49 39.45 31.31
N GLN A 473 28.43 38.84 32.05
CA GLN A 473 28.49 38.92 33.50
C GLN A 473 29.94 39.23 33.88
N ASP A 474 30.30 40.51 33.85
CA ASP A 474 31.37 41.07 34.68
C ASP A 474 31.35 42.60 34.56
N ALA A 475 30.39 43.25 35.24
CA ALA A 475 30.61 44.56 35.86
C ALA A 475 29.39 44.99 36.69
N VAL A 476 29.68 45.56 37.86
CA VAL A 476 28.82 46.38 38.72
C VAL A 476 27.96 45.58 39.74
N ARG A 477 28.53 45.22 40.90
CA ARG A 477 28.74 46.04 42.12
C ARG A 477 27.56 45.98 43.10
N SER A 478 27.80 45.21 44.16
CA SER A 478 27.43 45.45 45.56
C SER A 478 26.35 46.48 45.88
N SER A 479 25.25 46.03 46.47
CA SER A 479 24.73 46.63 47.71
C SER A 479 23.74 45.68 48.39
N ASN A 480 24.12 45.21 49.57
CA ASN A 480 23.27 44.50 50.52
C ASN A 480 22.25 45.48 51.13
N THR A 481 20.97 45.10 51.13
CA THR A 481 19.98 45.53 52.14
C THR A 481 18.83 44.50 52.20
N PRO A 482 18.44 44.03 53.40
CA PRO A 482 17.30 43.13 53.57
C PRO A 482 16.01 43.93 53.85
N GLY A 483 14.94 43.61 53.12
CA GLY A 483 13.61 44.18 53.31
C GLY A 483 12.51 43.16 52.99
N PRO A 484 11.34 43.22 53.66
CA PRO A 484 10.51 42.05 53.94
C PRO A 484 9.48 41.72 52.85
N SER A 485 9.14 40.44 52.80
CA SER A 485 8.11 39.81 51.95
C SER A 485 6.70 40.37 52.18
N PRO A 486 5.89 40.55 51.12
CA PRO A 486 4.44 40.62 51.26
C PRO A 486 3.81 39.24 50.96
N VAL A 487 3.12 38.73 51.98
CA VAL A 487 2.12 37.67 51.90
C VAL A 487 0.95 38.17 51.05
N PHE A 488 0.59 37.42 50.00
CA PHE A 488 -0.62 37.66 49.23
C PHE A 488 -1.59 36.49 49.43
N ASP A 489 -2.65 36.75 50.18
CA ASP A 489 -3.83 35.92 50.33
C ASP A 489 -4.54 35.74 48.98
N ARG A 490 -4.91 34.49 48.66
CA ARG A 490 -5.90 34.18 47.61
C ARG A 490 -7.18 33.66 48.28
N PRO A 491 -8.37 34.14 47.87
CA PRO A 491 -9.62 33.67 48.45
C PRO A 491 -10.07 32.36 47.82
N ASN A 492 -10.63 31.51 48.68
CA ASN A 492 -11.45 30.35 48.41
C ASN A 492 -12.43 30.59 47.25
N LYS A 493 -12.48 29.63 46.31
CA LYS A 493 -13.65 29.40 45.46
C LYS A 493 -14.25 28.04 45.78
N GLN A 494 -15.54 28.10 46.03
CA GLN A 494 -16.43 27.09 46.56
C GLN A 494 -16.67 25.93 45.59
N ALA A 495 -17.04 24.82 46.22
CA ALA A 495 -17.55 23.60 45.63
C ALA A 495 -18.76 23.84 44.72
N PHE A 496 -18.80 23.09 43.62
CA PHE A 496 -20.03 22.78 42.89
C PHE A 496 -20.19 21.26 42.87
N MET A 497 -21.26 20.80 43.52
CA MET A 497 -21.86 19.47 43.34
C MET A 497 -22.69 19.47 42.04
N SER A 498 -22.66 18.38 41.28
CA SER A 498 -23.85 17.85 40.59
C SER A 498 -23.59 16.41 40.11
N GLU A 499 -24.40 15.53 40.69
CA GLU A 499 -25.05 14.33 40.13
C GLU A 499 -24.24 13.35 39.28
N ALA A 500 -23.91 12.21 39.90
CA ALA A 500 -23.75 10.95 39.21
C ALA A 500 -25.13 10.24 39.17
N HIS A 501 -25.62 9.97 37.96
CA HIS A 501 -26.76 9.09 37.72
C HIS A 501 -26.25 7.66 37.55
N ASP A 502 -26.70 6.77 38.44
CA ASP A 502 -26.54 5.32 38.31
C ASP A 502 -27.39 4.79 37.15
N ILE A 503 -26.76 4.04 36.23
CA ILE A 503 -27.45 3.25 35.21
C ILE A 503 -27.21 1.77 35.48
N HIS A 504 -28.31 1.08 35.78
CA HIS A 504 -28.44 -0.38 35.90
C HIS A 504 -27.99 -1.15 34.65
N PRO A 505 -27.39 -2.34 34.79
CA PRO A 505 -27.27 -3.31 33.71
C PRO A 505 -28.44 -4.30 33.77
N ASN A 506 -29.26 -4.34 32.73
CA ASN A 506 -30.15 -5.46 32.43
C ASN A 506 -30.31 -5.53 30.91
N LEU A 507 -29.55 -6.42 30.27
CA LEU A 507 -29.89 -6.89 28.93
C LEU A 507 -29.81 -8.42 28.92
N GLU A 508 -30.99 -9.02 28.96
CA GLU A 508 -31.25 -10.42 28.72
C GLU A 508 -30.78 -10.83 27.32
N ALA A 509 -30.11 -11.99 27.26
CA ALA A 509 -29.84 -12.69 26.03
C ALA A 509 -31.13 -13.31 25.49
N GLN A 510 -31.67 -12.76 24.40
CA GLN A 510 -32.67 -13.44 23.58
C GLN A 510 -31.96 -14.30 22.53
N THR A 511 -32.08 -15.61 22.70
CA THR A 511 -31.75 -16.63 21.70
C THR A 511 -32.79 -16.65 20.58
N PRO A 512 -32.41 -16.77 19.30
CA PRO A 512 -33.36 -16.95 18.21
C PRO A 512 -33.87 -18.40 18.14
N PRO A 513 -35.12 -18.62 17.70
CA PRO A 513 -35.70 -19.96 17.63
C PRO A 513 -35.15 -20.73 16.42
N THR A 514 -34.68 -21.95 16.70
CA THR A 514 -34.36 -22.98 15.70
C THR A 514 -35.65 -23.53 15.10
N SER A 515 -35.95 -23.15 13.86
CA SER A 515 -37.00 -23.79 13.06
C SER A 515 -36.50 -25.14 12.54
N TYR A 516 -36.98 -26.23 13.14
CA TYR A 516 -36.89 -27.58 12.63
C TYR A 516 -37.73 -27.73 11.35
N ILE A 517 -37.09 -28.06 10.22
CA ILE A 517 -37.78 -28.54 9.02
C ILE A 517 -37.86 -30.06 9.11
N ASN A 518 -39.08 -30.56 9.31
CA ASN A 518 -39.43 -31.97 9.18
C ASN A 518 -39.25 -32.45 7.74
N ARG A 519 -38.44 -33.49 7.53
CA ARG A 519 -38.56 -34.39 6.38
C ARG A 519 -39.29 -35.64 6.82
N SER A 520 -40.39 -35.96 6.14
CA SER A 520 -41.02 -37.29 6.15
C SER A 520 -40.93 -37.86 4.73
N PRO A 521 -40.57 -39.15 4.55
CA PRO A 521 -40.55 -39.82 3.25
C PRO A 521 -41.92 -40.44 2.94
N PRO A 522 -42.14 -40.84 1.68
CA PRO A 522 -41.91 -42.24 1.31
C PRO A 522 -40.79 -42.46 0.29
#